data_AF-A0A485D150-F1
#
_entry.id   AF-A0A485D150-F1
#
_cell.length_a   1.000
_cell.length_b   1.000
_cell.length_c   1.000
_cell.angle_alpha   90.00
_cell.angle_beta   90.00
_cell.angle_gamma   90.00
#
_symmetry.space_group_name_H-M   'P 1'
#
loop_
_entity.id
_entity.type
_entity.pdbx_description
1 polymer ?
#
loop_
_entity_poly.entity_id
_entity_poly.type
_entity_poly.pdbx_seq_one_letter_code
_entity_poly.pdbx_strand_id
1 'polypeptide(L)'
;MTIKMKALALSIGAAVALTSFASQAEITLLKQDPQAGNPLSRLNFTVGGSIRPQFNMMTGDGDKGSYKRNGFDGGTRFRFAADYYLFDDISWSATTNWA
;
A
#
# COMPACT_ATOMS: atom_id res chain seq x y z
N MET A 1 -16.09 12.75 35.56
CA MET A 1 -15.32 11.62 34.96
C MET A 1 -15.87 11.22 33.59
N THR A 2 -17.19 11.13 33.43
CA THR A 2 -17.90 10.70 32.20
C THR A 2 -17.60 11.54 30.94
N ILE A 3 -17.47 12.87 31.06
CA ILE A 3 -17.17 13.76 29.93
C ILE A 3 -15.74 13.53 29.39
N LYS A 4 -14.79 13.26 30.30
CA LYS A 4 -13.39 12.98 29.93
C LYS A 4 -13.25 11.63 29.20
N MET A 5 -14.04 10.63 29.59
CA MET A 5 -14.09 9.33 28.90
C MET A 5 -14.71 9.44 27.50
N LYS A 6 -15.79 10.23 27.34
CA LYS A 6 -16.39 10.47 26.02
C LYS A 6 -15.43 11.21 25.09
N ALA A 7 -14.73 12.24 25.58
CA ALA A 7 -13.73 12.96 24.80
C ALA A 7 -12.56 12.06 24.37
N LEU A 8 -12.09 11.19 25.27
CA LEU A 8 -11.03 10.22 24.98
C LEU A 8 -11.47 9.18 23.94
N ALA A 9 -12.69 8.65 24.06
CA ALA A 9 -13.24 7.71 23.09
C ALA A 9 -13.40 8.35 21.71
N LEU A 10 -13.85 9.60 21.65
CA LEU A 10 -14.00 10.36 20.41
C LEU A 10 -12.63 10.64 19.76
N SER A 11 -11.61 10.99 20.56
CA SER A 11 -10.26 11.23 20.04
C SER A 11 -9.59 9.96 19.53
N ILE A 12 -9.81 8.82 20.20
CA ILE A 12 -9.30 7.52 19.73
C ILE A 12 -10.01 7.09 18.44
N GLY A 13 -11.34 7.22 18.38
CA GLY A 13 -12.12 6.92 17.18
C GLY A 13 -11.71 7.76 15.97
N ALA A 14 -11.47 9.06 16.18
CA ALA A 14 -10.95 9.96 15.14
C ALA A 14 -9.54 9.58 14.70
N ALA A 15 -8.64 9.23 15.63
CA ALA A 15 -7.29 8.80 15.30
C ALA A 15 -7.27 7.51 14.47
N VAL A 16 -8.07 6.49 14.85
CA VAL A 16 -8.17 5.22 14.08
C VAL A 16 -8.75 5.45 12.69
N ALA A 17 -9.78 6.30 12.57
CA ALA A 17 -10.38 6.68 11.29
C ALA A 17 -9.40 7.45 10.38
N LEU A 18 -8.48 8.22 10.97
CA LEU A 18 -7.44 8.93 10.21
C LEU A 18 -6.28 8.01 9.83
N THR A 19 -5.96 6.96 10.60
CA THR A 19 -4.84 6.04 10.31
C THR A 19 -5.16 4.92 9.33
N SER A 20 -6.40 4.80 8.82
CA SER A 20 -6.78 3.83 7.78
C SER A 20 -6.24 4.21 6.39
N PHE A 21 -5.02 4.73 6.36
CA PHE A 21 -4.26 4.95 5.15
C PHE A 21 -3.93 3.61 4.49
N ALA A 22 -3.81 3.64 3.16
CA ALA A 22 -3.40 2.53 2.33
C ALA A 22 -2.19 1.83 2.96
N SER A 23 -2.33 0.57 3.36
CA SER A 23 -1.20 -0.24 3.83
C SER A 23 -0.20 -0.35 2.69
N GLN A 24 0.81 0.54 2.70
CA GLN A 24 1.95 0.45 1.79
C GLN A 24 2.88 -0.60 2.40
N ALA A 25 2.70 -1.86 1.99
CA ALA A 25 3.64 -2.91 2.32
C ALA A 25 4.63 -3.01 1.16
N GLU A 26 5.78 -2.34 1.26
CA GLU A 26 6.91 -2.59 0.36
C GLU A 26 7.83 -3.65 0.99
N ILE A 27 8.09 -4.69 0.23
CA ILE A 27 8.95 -5.82 0.56
C ILE A 27 10.16 -5.75 -0.36
N THR A 28 11.34 -5.69 0.22
CA THR A 28 12.58 -5.86 -0.55
C THR A 28 12.79 -7.34 -0.84
N LEU A 29 12.72 -7.72 -2.11
CA LEU A 29 12.98 -9.09 -2.56
C LEU A 29 14.46 -9.33 -2.81
N LEU A 30 15.16 -8.33 -3.35
CA LEU A 30 16.60 -8.36 -3.54
C LEU A 30 17.18 -7.06 -3.00
N LYS A 31 18.14 -7.18 -2.09
CA LYS A 31 18.89 -6.05 -1.55
C LYS A 31 20.24 -6.00 -2.25
N GLN A 32 20.62 -4.82 -2.70
CA GLN A 32 21.93 -4.59 -3.28
C GLN A 32 23.05 -4.95 -2.28
N ASP A 33 24.02 -5.71 -2.76
CA ASP A 33 25.26 -6.07 -2.06
C ASP A 33 26.46 -5.95 -3.03
N PRO A 34 27.13 -4.78 -3.09
CA PRO A 34 28.24 -4.57 -4.01
C PRO A 34 29.41 -5.55 -3.82
N GLN A 35 29.54 -6.18 -2.65
CA GLN A 35 30.65 -7.09 -2.33
C GLN A 35 30.48 -8.48 -2.96
N ALA A 36 29.25 -8.88 -3.32
CA ALA A 36 29.00 -10.23 -3.83
C ALA A 36 29.45 -10.47 -5.28
N GLY A 37 29.93 -9.42 -5.99
CA GLY A 37 30.66 -9.53 -7.26
C GLY A 37 29.88 -10.11 -8.44
N ASN A 38 28.56 -10.26 -8.34
CA ASN A 38 27.70 -10.84 -9.37
C ASN A 38 26.70 -9.78 -9.90
N PRO A 39 26.10 -9.99 -11.09
CA PRO A 39 25.22 -8.99 -11.69
C PRO A 39 24.04 -8.58 -10.80
N LEU A 40 23.40 -9.52 -10.11
CA LEU A 40 22.24 -9.23 -9.24
C LEU A 40 22.63 -8.48 -7.96
N SER A 41 23.90 -8.50 -7.58
CA SER A 41 24.38 -7.82 -6.39
C SER A 41 24.30 -6.29 -6.52
N ARG A 42 24.09 -5.78 -7.73
CA ARG A 42 23.88 -4.37 -8.04
C ARG A 42 22.41 -3.96 -8.07
N LEU A 43 21.50 -4.93 -7.91
CA LEU A 43 20.05 -4.74 -7.98
C LEU A 43 19.45 -4.57 -6.59
N ASN A 44 18.69 -3.50 -6.39
CA ASN A 44 17.72 -3.38 -5.33
C ASN A 44 16.32 -3.53 -5.95
N PHE A 45 15.61 -4.60 -5.59
CA PHE A 45 14.28 -4.91 -6.12
C PHE A 45 13.26 -4.95 -4.99
N THR A 46 12.25 -4.09 -5.09
CA THR A 46 11.14 -4.02 -4.14
C THR A 46 9.81 -4.28 -4.83
N VAL A 47 8.94 -4.97 -4.10
CA VAL A 47 7.55 -5.17 -4.49
C VAL A 47 6.68 -4.64 -3.38
N GLY A 48 5.71 -3.82 -3.74
CA GLY A 48 4.72 -3.36 -2.79
C GLY A 48 3.44 -2.96 -3.45
N GLY A 49 2.74 -2.03 -2.84
CA GLY A 49 1.45 -1.59 -3.33
C GLY A 49 0.46 -1.33 -2.21
N SER A 50 -0.82 -1.39 -2.54
CA SER A 50 -1.90 -1.15 -1.59
C SER A 50 -3.08 -2.04 -1.88
N ILE A 51 -3.66 -2.65 -0.85
CA ILE A 51 -4.96 -3.32 -0.94
C ILE A 51 -6.05 -2.33 -0.51
N ARG A 52 -7.15 -2.25 -1.26
CA ARG A 52 -8.20 -1.24 -1.03
C ARG A 52 -9.60 -1.85 -0.94
N PRO A 53 -9.92 -2.60 0.13
CA PRO A 53 -11.26 -3.13 0.29
C PRO A 53 -12.26 -1.97 0.49
N GLN A 54 -13.39 -2.04 -0.21
CA GLN A 54 -14.47 -1.05 -0.13
C GLN A 54 -15.82 -1.71 0.06
N PHE A 55 -16.72 -1.00 0.75
CA PHE A 55 -18.12 -1.36 0.92
C PHE A 55 -18.96 -0.13 0.63
N ASN A 56 -19.81 -0.21 -0.38
CA ASN A 56 -20.70 0.89 -0.75
C ASN A 56 -22.12 0.47 -0.43
N MET A 57 -22.74 1.17 0.53
CA MET A 57 -24.14 1.00 0.89
C MET A 57 -24.93 2.09 0.18
N MET A 58 -25.56 1.75 -0.94
CA MET A 58 -26.36 2.71 -1.71
C MET A 58 -27.83 2.63 -1.29
N THR A 59 -28.58 3.73 -1.35
CA THR A 59 -30.02 3.72 -1.04
C THR A 59 -30.83 3.60 -2.32
N GLY A 60 -31.96 2.88 -2.26
CA GLY A 60 -32.88 2.71 -3.39
C GLY A 60 -32.47 1.61 -4.38
N ASP A 61 -32.99 1.68 -5.60
CA ASP A 61 -32.85 0.61 -6.61
C ASP A 61 -31.41 0.38 -7.10
N GLY A 62 -30.49 1.32 -6.85
CA GLY A 62 -29.06 1.14 -7.12
C GLY A 62 -28.39 0.07 -6.25
N ASP A 63 -29.07 -0.41 -5.20
CA ASP A 63 -28.54 -1.39 -4.24
C ASP A 63 -29.17 -2.78 -4.40
N LYS A 64 -30.09 -2.98 -5.36
CA LYS A 64 -30.77 -4.27 -5.63
C LYS A 64 -29.79 -5.33 -6.14
N GLY A 65 -29.11 -6.01 -5.20
CA GLY A 65 -28.16 -7.08 -5.50
C GLY A 65 -26.76 -6.61 -5.90
N SER A 66 -26.40 -5.35 -5.64
CA SER A 66 -25.08 -4.81 -5.99
C SER A 66 -23.95 -5.53 -5.25
N TYR A 67 -22.95 -6.02 -5.99
CA TYR A 67 -21.76 -6.67 -5.42
C TYR A 67 -20.99 -5.73 -4.47
N LYS A 68 -21.14 -4.41 -4.63
CA LYS A 68 -20.45 -3.40 -3.83
C LYS A 68 -20.86 -3.40 -2.35
N ARG A 69 -21.96 -4.06 -1.99
CA ARG A 69 -22.38 -4.29 -0.60
C ARG A 69 -21.61 -5.41 0.10
N ASN A 70 -21.10 -6.36 -0.66
CA ASN A 70 -20.49 -7.59 -0.13
C ASN A 70 -18.97 -7.48 0.06
N GLY A 71 -18.43 -6.26 -0.09
CA GLY A 71 -17.00 -6.03 -0.15
C GLY A 71 -16.49 -6.21 -1.57
N PHE A 72 -15.74 -5.23 -2.06
CA PHE A 72 -15.08 -5.31 -3.34
C PHE A 72 -13.72 -4.64 -3.29
N ASP A 73 -12.87 -4.97 -4.26
CA ASP A 73 -11.62 -4.24 -4.43
C ASP A 73 -11.88 -2.88 -5.09
N GLY A 74 -11.61 -1.81 -4.35
CA GLY A 74 -11.73 -0.42 -4.79
C GLY A 74 -10.53 0.10 -5.59
N GLY A 75 -9.70 -0.81 -6.10
CA GLY A 75 -8.52 -0.51 -6.91
C GLY A 75 -7.23 -0.76 -6.17
N THR A 76 -7.01 -2.01 -5.75
CA THR A 76 -5.73 -2.52 -5.30
C THR A 76 -4.67 -2.19 -6.34
N ARG A 77 -3.46 -1.89 -5.87
CA ARG A 77 -2.34 -1.58 -6.74
C ARG A 77 -1.15 -2.43 -6.36
N PHE A 78 -0.42 -2.88 -7.37
CA PHE A 78 0.89 -3.49 -7.21
C PHE A 78 1.94 -2.54 -7.75
N ARG A 79 3.04 -2.40 -7.02
CA ARG A 79 4.20 -1.63 -7.41
C ARG A 79 5.40 -2.56 -7.50
N PHE A 80 6.13 -2.43 -8.59
CA PHE A 80 7.44 -3.04 -8.75
C PHE A 80 8.44 -1.91 -8.93
N ALA A 81 9.49 -1.87 -8.12
CA ALA A 81 10.58 -0.93 -8.26
C ALA A 81 11.91 -1.66 -8.32
N ALA A 82 12.75 -1.25 -9.25
CA ALA A 82 14.07 -1.80 -9.49
C ALA A 82 15.07 -0.65 -9.62
N ASP A 83 16.10 -0.68 -8.80
CA ASP A 83 17.28 0.18 -8.93
C ASP A 83 18.49 -0.70 -9.21
N TYR A 84 19.15 -0.46 -10.34
CA TYR A 84 20.29 -1.24 -10.78
C TYR A 84 21.50 -0.34 -11.01
N TYR A 85 22.60 -0.60 -10.29
CA TYR A 85 23.85 0.14 -10.47
C TYR A 85 24.65 -0.42 -11.65
N LEU A 86 24.91 0.42 -12.65
CA LEU A 86 25.74 0.09 -13.81
C LEU A 86 27.22 0.31 -13.47
N PHE A 87 27.52 1.44 -12.82
CA PHE A 87 28.82 1.85 -12.29
C PHE A 87 28.60 2.54 -10.93
N ASP A 88 29.67 2.87 -10.20
CA ASP A 88 29.59 3.48 -8.86
C ASP A 88 28.81 4.81 -8.85
N ASP A 89 28.76 5.51 -9.99
CA ASP A 89 28.15 6.82 -10.19
C ASP A 89 26.93 6.81 -11.13
N ILE A 90 26.63 5.68 -11.77
CA ILE A 90 25.53 5.55 -12.75
C ILE A 90 24.61 4.39 -12.36
N SER A 91 23.34 4.70 -12.17
CA SER A 91 22.27 3.74 -11.94
C SER A 91 21.12 3.89 -12.92
N TRP A 92 20.43 2.79 -13.18
CA TRP A 92 19.13 2.77 -13.85
C TRP A 92 18.03 2.49 -12.83
N SER A 93 16.99 3.30 -12.85
CA SER A 93 15.82 3.16 -11.98
C SER A 93 14.57 2.95 -12.81
N ALA A 94 13.74 1.99 -12.42
CA ALA A 94 12.43 1.74 -13.00
C ALA A 94 11.39 1.53 -11.91
N THR A 95 10.22 2.12 -12.09
CA THR A 95 9.05 1.86 -11.23
C THR A 95 7.83 1.73 -12.10
N THR A 96 7.03 0.70 -11.84
CA THR A 96 5.74 0.50 -12.49
C THR A 96 4.66 0.25 -11.46
N ASN A 97 3.47 0.84 -11.70
CA ASN A 97 2.29 0.66 -10.87
C ASN A 97 1.20 0.02 -11.72
N TRP A 98 0.68 -1.10 -11.25
CA TRP A 98 -0.38 -1.88 -11.87
C TRP A 98 -1.66 -1.75 -11.03
N ALA A 99 -2.81 -1.76 -11.71
CA ALA A 99 -4.14 -1.75 -11.11
C ALA A 99 -4.86 -3.08 -11.45
#